data_AF-A0A536SAV0-F1
#
_entry.id   AF-A0A536SAV0-F1
#
_cell.length_a   1.000
_cell.length_b   1.000
_cell.length_c   1.000
_cell.angle_alpha   90.00
_cell.angle_beta   90.00
_cell.angle_gamma   90.00
#
_symmetry.space_group_name_H-M   'P 1'
#
loop_
_entity.id
_entity.type
_entity.pdbx_description
1 polymer ?
#
loop_
_entity_poly.entity_id
_entity_poly.type
_entity_poly.pdbx_seq_one_letter_code
_entity_poly.pdbx_strand_id
1 'polypeptide(L)' 'MPRETHWATHLPDEAATLRLGGLLADCVAPGMRIYLRGGLGSGKTTLVRALLRGLGVQGAVKSPSYALVELYVV' A
#
# COMPACT_ATOMS: atom_id res chain seq x y z
N MET A 1 -21.21 15.73 1.47
CA MET A 1 -19.74 15.77 1.59
C MET A 1 -19.33 14.71 2.60
N PRO A 2 -18.54 13.68 2.23
CA PRO A 2 -18.05 12.71 3.22
C PRO A 2 -17.16 13.44 4.24
N ARG A 3 -17.39 13.21 5.54
CA ARG A 3 -16.54 13.72 6.63
C ARG A 3 -15.16 13.08 6.50
N GLU A 4 -14.13 13.88 6.24
CA GLU A 4 -12.76 13.38 6.29
C GLU A 4 -12.40 13.01 7.73
N THR A 5 -12.37 11.71 8.00
CA THR A 5 -11.93 11.18 9.29
C THR A 5 -10.44 10.95 9.19
N HIS A 6 -9.66 11.82 9.84
CA HIS A 6 -8.20 11.71 9.88
C HIS A 6 -7.78 10.90 11.11
N TRP A 7 -6.98 9.87 10.89
CA TRP A 7 -6.38 9.05 11.94
C TRP A 7 -4.88 8.96 11.68
N ALA A 8 -4.09 8.96 12.75
CA ALA A 8 -2.63 8.92 12.69
C ALA A 8 -2.12 7.72 13.49
N THR A 9 -1.11 7.06 12.95
CA THR A 9 -0.40 5.97 13.62
C THR A 9 1.10 6.11 13.35
N HIS A 10 1.92 5.71 14.33
CA HIS A 10 3.37 5.77 14.24
C HIS A 10 3.92 4.42 13.80
N LEU A 11 4.71 4.40 12.73
CA LEU A 11 5.38 3.21 12.18
C LEU A 11 6.88 3.34 12.46
N PRO A 12 7.41 2.73 13.53
CA PRO A 12 8.79 2.94 13.97
C PRO A 12 9.84 2.30 13.05
N ASP A 13 9.44 1.30 12.26
CA ASP A 13 10.35 0.51 11.44
C ASP A 13 9.66 -0.04 10.17
N GLU A 14 10.47 -0.67 9.31
CA GLU A 14 9.98 -1.31 8.09
C GLU A 14 8.97 -2.43 8.41
N ALA A 15 9.22 -3.23 9.45
CA ALA A 15 8.35 -4.33 9.83
C ALA A 15 6.93 -3.86 10.22
N ALA A 16 6.81 -2.70 10.86
CA ALA A 16 5.53 -2.06 11.17
C ALA A 16 4.77 -1.67 9.89
N THR A 17 5.49 -1.16 8.89
CA THR A 17 4.92 -0.86 7.56
C THR A 17 4.44 -2.12 6.86
N LEU A 18 5.21 -3.22 6.97
CA LEU A 18 4.82 -4.52 6.41
C LEU A 18 3.55 -5.08 7.08
N ARG A 19 3.48 -5.02 8.41
CA ARG A 19 2.28 -5.44 9.17
C ARG A 19 1.05 -4.62 8.78
N LEU A 20 1.20 -3.30 8.68
CA LEU A 20 0.11 -2.42 8.24
C LEU A 20 -0.38 -2.81 6.83
N GLY A 21 0.53 -3.06 5.90
CA GLY A 21 0.17 -3.49 4.55
C GLY A 21 -0.63 -4.79 4.53
N GLY A 22 -0.27 -5.77 5.37
CA GLY A 22 -1.04 -7.01 5.54
C GLY A 22 -2.45 -6.75 6.07
N LEU A 23 -2.59 -5.97 7.14
CA LEU A 23 -3.91 -5.63 7.71
C LEU A 23 -4.79 -4.84 6.72
N LEU A 24 -4.18 -4.01 5.88
CA LEU A 24 -4.90 -3.31 4.82
C LEU A 24 -5.41 -4.29 3.76
N ALA A 25 -4.67 -5.35 3.44
CA ALA A 25 -5.08 -6.35 2.45
C ALA A 25 -6.40 -7.00 2.83
N ASP A 26 -6.58 -7.34 4.11
CA ASP A 26 -7.82 -7.93 4.64
C ASP A 26 -9.04 -6.99 4.52
N CYS A 27 -8.79 -5.68 4.39
CA CYS A 27 -9.82 -4.65 4.30
C CYS A 27 -10.11 -4.19 2.86
N VAL A 28 -9.28 -4.58 1.88
CA VAL A 28 -9.45 -4.14 0.48
C VAL A 28 -10.66 -4.83 -0.14
N ALA A 29 -11.46 -4.06 -0.86
CA ALA A 29 -12.61 -4.53 -1.59
C ALA A 29 -12.60 -4.05 -3.05
N PRO A 30 -13.26 -4.77 -3.99
CA PRO A 30 -13.41 -4.32 -5.37
C PRO A 30 -13.97 -2.90 -5.48
N GLY A 31 -13.40 -2.09 -6.38
CA GLY A 31 -13.79 -0.69 -6.60
C GLY A 31 -13.18 0.32 -5.61
N MET A 32 -12.43 -0.14 -4.60
CA MET A 32 -11.71 0.73 -3.67
C MET A 32 -10.52 1.43 -4.36
N ARG A 33 -10.28 2.70 -4.00
CA ARG A 33 -9.15 3.51 -4.47
C ARG A 33 -8.36 4.03 -3.28
N ILE A 34 -7.08 3.64 -3.20
CA ILE A 34 -6.16 4.06 -2.13
C ILE A 34 -5.13 5.01 -2.73
N TYR A 35 -5.01 6.21 -2.16
CA TYR A 35 -4.02 7.22 -2.59
C TYR A 35 -2.91 7.33 -1.54
N LEU A 36 -1.66 7.06 -1.93
CA LEU A 36 -0.50 7.23 -1.07
C LEU A 36 0.21 8.54 -1.36
N ARG A 37 0.40 9.38 -0.34
CA ARG A 37 1.11 10.66 -0.45
C ARG A 37 2.31 10.69 0.51
N GLY A 38 3.40 11.32 0.08
CA GLY A 38 4.62 11.45 0.87
C GLY A 38 5.85 11.67 -0.01
N GLY A 39 6.94 12.18 0.55
CA GLY A 39 8.20 12.45 -0.16
C GLY A 39 8.97 11.21 -0.61
N LEU A 40 10.10 11.41 -1.29
CA LEU A 40 11.01 10.30 -1.64
C LEU A 40 11.51 9.62 -0.35
N GLY A 41 11.59 8.28 -0.36
CA GLY A 41 12.01 7.52 0.82
C GLY A 41 10.95 7.39 1.92
N SER A 42 9.73 7.92 1.74
CA SER A 42 8.68 7.87 2.78
C SER A 42 8.03 6.49 3.01
N GLY A 43 8.56 5.41 2.42
CA GLY A 43 8.02 4.06 2.61
C GLY A 43 6.79 3.68 1.78
N LYS A 44 6.29 4.54 0.86
CA LYS A 44 5.10 4.26 0.03
C LYS A 44 5.20 2.93 -0.73
N THR A 45 6.32 2.71 -1.42
CA THR A 45 6.52 1.48 -2.20
C THR A 45 6.55 0.26 -1.27
N THR A 46 7.20 0.36 -0.11
CA THR A 46 7.21 -0.73 0.89
C THR A 46 5.80 -1.11 1.33
N LEU A 47 4.95 -0.12 1.62
CA LEU A 47 3.55 -0.36 1.97
C LEU A 47 2.77 -1.05 0.84
N VAL A 48 2.94 -0.59 -0.42
CA VAL A 48 2.29 -1.23 -1.58
C VAL A 48 2.74 -2.67 -1.76
N ARG A 49 4.04 -2.96 -1.59
CA ARG A 49 4.55 -4.34 -1.68
C ARG A 49 3.92 -5.24 -0.61
N ALA A 50 3.82 -4.74 0.63
CA ALA A 50 3.21 -5.49 1.72
C ALA A 50 1.73 -5.76 1.48
N LEU A 51 0.99 -4.75 0.99
CA LEU A 51 -0.41 -4.88 0.62
C LEU A 51 -0.62 -5.95 -0.46
N LEU A 52 0.11 -5.86 -1.57
CA LEU A 52 0.00 -6.81 -2.69
C LEU A 52 0.38 -8.23 -2.26
N ARG A 53 1.39 -8.39 -1.41
CA ARG A 53 1.75 -9.69 -0.83
C ARG A 53 0.63 -10.25 0.05
N GLY A 54 0.00 -9.41 0.88
CA GLY A 54 -1.15 -9.79 1.69
C GLY A 54 -2.34 -10.23 0.85
N LEU A 55 -2.51 -9.65 -0.34
CA LEU A 55 -3.52 -10.06 -1.32
C LEU A 55 -3.15 -11.31 -2.14
N GLY A 56 -1.95 -11.87 -1.97
CA GLY A 56 -1.53 -13.11 -2.65
C GLY A 56 -0.58 -12.93 -3.84
N VAL A 57 -0.16 -11.70 -4.18
CA VAL A 57 0.83 -11.47 -5.25
C VAL A 57 2.21 -11.99 -4.83
N GLN A 58 2.72 -13.00 -5.55
CA GLN A 58 4.04 -13.60 -5.28
C GLN A 58 5.17 -13.02 -6.15
N GLY A 59 4.83 -12.27 -7.20
CA GLY A 59 5.78 -11.68 -8.14
C GLY A 59 6.57 -10.47 -7.58
N ALA A 60 7.58 -10.05 -8.33
CA ALA A 60 8.36 -8.87 -7.98
C ALA A 60 7.50 -7.60 -8.13
N VAL A 61 7.23 -6.93 -7.00
CA VAL A 61 6.53 -5.64 -7.00
C VAL A 61 7.55 -4.50 -7.16
N LYS A 62 7.55 -3.88 -8.33
CA LYS A 62 8.46 -2.79 -8.70
C LYS A 62 7.70 -1.46 -8.75
N SER A 63 8.40 -0.37 -8.47
CA SER A 63 7.85 0.97 -8.73
C SER A 63 7.79 1.17 -10.25
N PRO A 64 6.63 1.50 -10.84
CA PRO A 64 6.52 1.77 -12.26
C PRO A 64 7.06 3.17 -12.56
N SER A 65 8.38 3.37 -12.44
CA SER A 65 9.02 4.66 -12.71
C SER A 65 8.82 5.14 -14.16
N TYR A 66 8.59 4.21 -15.10
CA TYR A 66 8.35 4.50 -16.51
C TYR A 66 7.00 3.96 -17.03
N ALA A 67 6.43 2.94 -16.39
CA ALA A 67 5.20 2.30 -16.87
C ALA A 67 3.92 3.08 -16.50
N LEU A 68 4.01 4.07 -15.59
CA LEU A 68 2.90 4.83 -14.97
C LEU A 68 1.92 3.97 -14.16
N VAL A 69 1.56 2.79 -14.66
CA VAL A 69 0.65 1.81 -14.06
C VAL A 69 1.25 0.42 -14.22
N GLU A 70 1.21 -0.36 -13.16
CA GLU A 70 1.54 -1.79 -13.16
C GLU A 70 0.30 -2.56 -12.70
N LEU A 71 -0.11 -3.59 -13.45
CA LEU A 71 -1.29 -4.40 -13.16
C LEU A 71 -0.87 -5.69 -12.46
N TYR A 72 -1.51 -5.98 -11.33
CA TYR A 72 -1.33 -7.22 -10.59
C TYR A 72 -2.66 -7.96 -10.50
N VAL A 73 -2.66 -9.25 -10.84
CA VAL A 73 -3.82 -10.13 -10.68
C VAL A 73 -3.66 -10.86 -9.35
N VAL A 74 -4.71 -10.81 -8.55
CA VAL A 74 -4.84 -11.43 -7.22
C VAL A 74 -6.01 -12.40 -7.21
#